data_AF-X1M8T3-F1
#
_entry.id   AF-X1M8T3-F1
#
_cell.length_a   1.000
_cell.length_b   1.000
_cell.length_c   1.000
_cell.angle_alpha   90.00
_cell.angle_beta   90.00
_cell.angle_gamma   90.00
#
_symmetry.space_group_name_H-M   'P 1'
#
loop_
_entity.id
_entity.type
_entity.pdbx_description
1 polymer ?
#
loop_
_entity_poly.entity_id
_entity_poly.type
_entity_poly.pdbx_seq_one_letter_code
_entity_poly.pdbx_strand_id
1 'polypeptide(L)'
;MKSNGQKLTYKVDPLNRLVITEPFAPDSPLYKKVVLDGNFTLDKDNSLIYHLTSRLGRPKETPLHKIKFTGKWSLTPEHNLKLSLFESRTQKLGNSLILTGNIMTASTSELVFSYTTRHKDGRATTKLLKLKGAWQADQNNR
;
A
#
# COMPACT_ATOMS: atom_id res chain seq x y z
N MET A 1 10.97 6.34 -29.08
CA MET A 1 10.91 5.08 -28.32
C MET A 1 10.08 5.30 -27.06
N LYS A 2 8.98 4.56 -26.88
CA LYS A 2 8.23 4.57 -25.62
C LYS A 2 9.01 3.72 -24.63
N SER A 3 9.52 4.32 -23.55
CA SER A 3 10.01 3.58 -22.39
C SER A 3 8.88 2.68 -21.90
N ASN A 4 9.00 1.37 -22.09
CA ASN A 4 8.15 0.42 -21.37
C ASN A 4 8.52 0.57 -19.90
N GLY A 5 7.71 1.32 -19.15
CA GLY A 5 7.92 1.57 -17.73
C GLY A 5 8.15 0.24 -17.01
N GLN A 6 9.30 0.12 -16.35
CA GLN A 6 9.67 -1.11 -15.66
C GLN A 6 8.65 -1.39 -14.54
N LYS A 7 8.00 -2.56 -14.59
CA LYS A 7 6.98 -2.92 -13.60
C LYS A 7 7.65 -3.18 -12.25
N LEU A 8 7.40 -2.29 -11.28
CA LEU A 8 7.89 -2.42 -9.91
C LEU A 8 7.06 -3.45 -9.12
N THR A 9 7.70 -4.09 -8.14
CA THR A 9 7.01 -4.93 -7.15
C THR A 9 6.86 -4.14 -5.87
N TYR A 10 5.63 -4.11 -5.36
CA TYR A 10 5.27 -3.44 -4.11
C TYR A 10 4.91 -4.48 -3.07
N LYS A 11 5.38 -4.29 -1.84
CA LYS A 11 5.01 -5.09 -0.67
C LYS A 11 4.81 -4.20 0.53
N VAL A 12 4.07 -4.70 1.51
CA VAL A 12 4.02 -4.13 2.85
C VAL A 12 4.88 -5.02 3.74
N ASP A 13 5.76 -4.42 4.55
CA ASP A 13 6.54 -5.18 5.54
C ASP A 13 5.76 -5.39 6.85
N PRO A 14 6.27 -6.20 7.80
CA PRO A 14 5.59 -6.43 9.08
C PRO A 14 5.36 -5.18 9.94
N LEU A 15 5.97 -4.04 9.61
CA LEU A 15 5.80 -2.76 10.29
C LEU A 15 4.88 -1.82 9.51
N ASN A 16 4.06 -2.36 8.59
CA ASN A 16 3.16 -1.60 7.73
C ASN A 16 3.85 -0.47 6.95
N ARG A 17 5.07 -0.70 6.48
CA ARG A 17 5.78 0.21 5.58
C ARG A 17 5.75 -0.29 4.16
N LEU A 18 5.69 0.63 3.20
CA LEU A 18 5.79 0.28 1.79
C LEU A 18 7.24 -0.08 1.42
N VAL A 19 7.41 -1.26 0.85
CA VAL A 19 8.68 -1.74 0.28
C VAL A 19 8.53 -1.84 -1.23
N ILE A 20 9.47 -1.22 -1.94
CA ILE A 20 9.60 -1.38 -3.38
C ILE A 20 10.80 -2.27 -3.67
N THR A 21 10.65 -3.16 -4.65
CA THR A 21 11.77 -3.88 -5.26
C THR A 21 12.03 -3.25 -6.61
N GLU A 22 13.22 -2.68 -6.79
CA GLU A 22 13.68 -2.03 -8.01
C GLU A 22 15.07 -2.55 -8.41
N PRO A 23 15.49 -2.45 -9.68
CA PRO A 23 16.83 -2.84 -10.09
C PRO A 23 17.90 -1.96 -9.44
N PHE A 24 19.11 -2.48 -9.30
CA PHE A 24 20.24 -1.70 -8.80
C PHE A 24 20.68 -0.61 -9.78
N ALA A 25 20.58 -0.90 -11.09
CA ALA A 25 20.83 -0.01 -12.22
C ALA A 25 19.95 -0.47 -13.43
N PRO A 26 19.73 0.36 -14.47
CA PRO A 26 18.81 0.05 -15.58
C PRO A 26 18.98 -1.35 -16.19
N ASP A 27 20.22 -1.82 -16.32
CA ASP A 27 20.56 -3.12 -16.93
C ASP A 27 21.08 -4.16 -15.90
N SER A 28 20.90 -3.90 -14.61
CA SER A 28 21.40 -4.79 -13.57
C SER A 28 20.51 -6.02 -13.38
N PRO A 29 21.07 -7.24 -13.30
CA PRO A 29 20.33 -8.41 -12.86
C PRO A 29 20.03 -8.38 -11.34
N LEU A 30 20.69 -7.48 -10.60
CA LEU A 30 20.52 -7.33 -9.16
C LEU A 30 19.36 -6.40 -8.85
N TYR A 31 18.55 -6.78 -7.86
CA TYR A 31 17.45 -5.99 -7.35
C TYR A 31 17.73 -5.57 -5.91
N LYS A 32 17.36 -4.34 -5.57
CA LYS A 32 17.39 -3.82 -4.21
C LYS A 32 15.98 -3.63 -3.68
N LYS A 33 15.81 -3.88 -2.38
CA LYS A 33 14.59 -3.58 -1.65
C LYS A 33 14.76 -2.23 -0.97
N VAL A 34 13.85 -1.30 -1.21
CA VAL A 34 13.87 0.03 -0.60
C VAL A 34 12.62 0.18 0.25
N VAL A 35 12.82 0.44 1.54
CA VAL A 35 11.74 0.80 2.47
C VAL A 35 11.49 2.29 2.36
N LEU A 36 10.26 2.63 1.99
CA LEU A 36 9.79 3.99 1.85
C LEU A 36 9.18 4.45 3.16
N ASP A 37 9.56 5.64 3.64
CA ASP A 37 8.94 6.22 4.83
C ASP A 37 7.69 7.00 4.43
N GLY A 38 6.57 6.71 5.08
CA GLY A 38 5.27 7.22 4.67
C GLY A 38 4.10 6.62 5.44
N ASN A 39 2.88 6.90 4.97
CA ASN A 39 1.66 6.39 5.56
C ASN A 39 0.63 6.05 4.48
N PHE A 40 -0.20 5.04 4.74
CA PHE A 40 -1.36 4.71 3.92
C PHE A 40 -2.60 5.52 4.31
N THR A 41 -3.32 5.98 3.30
CA THR A 41 -4.65 6.58 3.41
C THR A 41 -5.56 6.00 2.31
N LEU A 42 -6.84 6.33 2.34
CA LEU A 42 -7.78 5.98 1.28
C LEU A 42 -8.27 7.26 0.60
N ASP A 43 -8.52 7.17 -0.71
CA ASP A 43 -9.34 8.15 -1.39
C ASP A 43 -10.84 7.82 -1.31
N LYS A 44 -11.66 8.64 -1.96
CA LYS A 44 -13.13 8.49 -1.97
C LYS A 44 -13.63 7.19 -2.61
N ASP A 45 -12.81 6.56 -3.45
CA ASP A 45 -13.13 5.35 -4.21
C ASP A 45 -12.47 4.11 -3.60
N ASN A 46 -12.06 4.20 -2.32
CA ASN A 46 -11.30 3.18 -1.58
C ASN A 46 -9.98 2.79 -2.26
N SER A 47 -9.39 3.66 -3.08
CA SER A 47 -8.03 3.43 -3.58
C SER A 47 -7.04 3.68 -2.46
N LEU A 48 -6.07 2.79 -2.30
CA LEU A 48 -5.03 2.93 -1.30
C LEU A 48 -3.98 3.93 -1.79
N ILE A 49 -3.69 4.95 -1.00
CA ILE A 49 -2.72 6.01 -1.30
C ILE A 49 -1.58 5.93 -0.29
N TYR A 50 -0.35 5.78 -0.76
CA TYR A 50 0.83 5.93 0.08
C TYR A 50 1.39 7.36 -0.01
N HIS A 51 1.43 8.05 1.11
CA HIS A 51 1.98 9.39 1.26
C HIS A 51 3.42 9.30 1.78
N LEU A 52 4.40 9.66 0.96
CA LEU A 52 5.80 9.71 1.36
C LEU A 52 6.04 10.86 2.36
N THR A 53 6.67 10.57 3.50
CA THR A 53 7.03 11.57 4.53
C THR A 53 8.38 12.23 4.25
N SER A 54 9.32 11.49 3.66
CA SER A 54 10.64 12.01 3.30
C SER A 54 10.82 12.05 1.77
N ARG A 55 11.45 13.12 1.30
CA ARG A 55 11.88 13.25 -0.10
C ARG A 55 13.01 12.24 -0.32
N LEU A 56 12.84 11.31 -1.25
CA LEU A 56 13.90 10.41 -1.69
C LEU A 56 15.00 11.21 -2.42
N GLY A 57 15.83 11.99 -1.71
CA GLY A 57 16.96 12.73 -2.29
C GLY A 57 16.61 13.65 -3.47
N ARG A 58 15.35 14.07 -3.61
CA ARG A 58 14.86 14.90 -4.73
C ARG A 58 14.68 16.37 -4.33
N PRO A 59 14.90 17.33 -5.24
CA PRO A 59 14.88 18.77 -4.96
C PRO A 59 13.63 19.29 -4.22
N LYS A 60 13.78 20.44 -3.55
CA LYS A 60 12.76 21.10 -2.69
C LYS A 60 11.45 21.50 -3.41
N GLU A 61 11.43 21.51 -4.74
CA GLU A 61 10.30 22.02 -5.53
C GLU A 61 9.36 20.93 -6.08
N THR A 62 9.69 19.64 -5.92
CA THR A 62 8.83 18.57 -6.42
C THR A 62 7.69 18.24 -5.43
N PRO A 63 6.41 18.13 -5.87
CA PRO A 63 5.27 17.82 -5.01
C PRO A 63 5.48 16.53 -4.21
N LEU A 64 4.98 16.47 -2.97
CA LEU A 64 4.94 15.25 -2.16
C LEU A 64 4.40 14.08 -3.02
N HIS A 65 5.29 13.14 -3.35
CA HIS A 65 4.97 12.03 -4.23
C HIS A 65 4.00 11.08 -3.51
N LYS A 66 2.77 10.99 -4.01
CA LYS A 66 1.78 9.99 -3.61
C LYS A 66 1.87 8.79 -4.55
N ILE A 67 1.72 7.58 -4.03
CA ILE A 67 1.59 6.36 -4.85
C ILE A 67 0.16 5.84 -4.69
N LYS A 68 -0.59 5.75 -5.79
CA LYS A 68 -1.96 5.24 -5.79
C LYS A 68 -1.99 3.77 -6.21
N PHE A 69 -2.74 2.98 -5.45
CA PHE A 69 -2.98 1.57 -5.69
C PHE A 69 -4.49 1.34 -5.82
N THR A 70 -4.88 0.65 -6.89
CA THR A 70 -6.26 0.24 -7.15
C THR A 70 -6.31 -1.27 -7.18
N GLY A 71 -7.42 -1.83 -6.69
CA GLY A 71 -7.56 -3.27 -6.55
C GLY A 71 -8.84 -3.67 -5.84
N LYS A 72 -8.98 -4.97 -5.61
CA LYS A 72 -10.06 -5.55 -4.82
C LYS A 72 -9.60 -5.74 -3.38
N TRP A 73 -10.38 -5.23 -2.44
CA TRP A 73 -10.15 -5.48 -1.03
C TRP A 73 -10.74 -6.83 -0.59
N SER A 74 -10.09 -7.47 0.37
CA SER A 74 -10.57 -8.64 1.10
C SER A 74 -9.90 -8.69 2.48
N LEU A 75 -10.33 -9.61 3.33
CA LEU A 75 -9.61 -9.98 4.54
C LEU A 75 -8.75 -11.23 4.30
N THR A 76 -7.65 -11.37 5.05
CA THR A 76 -6.93 -12.65 5.18
C THR A 76 -7.57 -13.49 6.30
N PRO A 77 -7.25 -14.80 6.42
CA PRO A 77 -7.74 -15.64 7.51
C PRO A 77 -7.40 -15.10 8.91
N GLU A 78 -6.32 -14.34 9.03
CA GLU A 78 -5.90 -13.66 10.26
C GLU A 78 -6.53 -12.26 10.41
N HIS A 79 -7.57 -11.96 9.61
CA HIS A 79 -8.29 -10.69 9.57
C HIS A 79 -7.44 -9.46 9.24
N ASN A 80 -6.33 -9.65 8.51
CA ASN A 80 -5.56 -8.54 7.96
C ASN A 80 -6.24 -7.98 6.71
N LEU A 81 -6.07 -6.67 6.47
CA LEU A 81 -6.66 -6.02 5.32
C LEU A 81 -5.78 -6.23 4.07
N LYS A 82 -6.30 -6.93 3.07
CA LYS A 82 -5.58 -7.27 1.83
C LYS A 82 -6.14 -6.49 0.65
N LEU A 83 -5.27 -5.80 -0.09
CA LEU A 83 -5.57 -5.22 -1.40
C LEU A 83 -4.92 -6.06 -2.49
N SER A 84 -5.73 -6.71 -3.32
CA SER A 84 -5.26 -7.42 -4.51
C SER A 84 -5.24 -6.47 -5.70
N LEU A 85 -4.04 -6.15 -6.20
CA LEU A 85 -3.84 -5.07 -7.17
C LEU A 85 -4.34 -5.45 -8.57
N PHE A 86 -4.99 -4.49 -9.24
CA PHE A 86 -5.24 -4.57 -10.68
C PHE A 86 -3.96 -4.34 -11.47
N GLU A 87 -3.87 -4.90 -12.68
CA GLU A 87 -2.74 -4.63 -13.55
C GLU A 87 -2.73 -3.17 -13.98
N SER A 88 -1.55 -2.53 -13.93
CA SER A 88 -1.36 -1.19 -14.46
C SER A 88 0.00 -1.07 -15.12
N ARG A 89 0.27 0.08 -15.78
CA ARG A 89 1.56 0.35 -16.44
C ARG A 89 2.75 0.21 -15.49
N THR A 90 2.56 0.43 -14.19
CA THR A 90 3.62 0.43 -13.17
C THR A 90 3.53 -0.73 -12.18
N GLN A 91 2.50 -1.56 -12.27
CA GLN A 91 2.21 -2.63 -11.29
C GLN A 91 2.02 -3.98 -11.99
N LYS A 92 2.67 -5.02 -11.46
CA LYS A 92 2.42 -6.40 -11.91
C LYS A 92 1.08 -6.90 -11.35
N LEU A 93 0.30 -7.56 -12.22
CA LEU A 93 -0.92 -8.28 -11.84
C LEU A 93 -0.62 -9.35 -10.79
N GLY A 94 -1.51 -9.54 -9.81
CA GLY A 94 -1.40 -10.58 -8.78
C GLY A 94 -0.58 -10.19 -7.55
N ASN A 95 0.07 -9.02 -7.55
CA ASN A 95 0.64 -8.47 -6.32
C ASN A 95 -0.47 -8.08 -5.35
N SER A 96 -0.25 -8.33 -4.06
CA SER A 96 -1.15 -7.87 -2.99
C SER A 96 -0.39 -7.10 -1.93
N LEU A 97 -1.07 -6.12 -1.35
CA LEU A 97 -0.60 -5.36 -0.20
C LEU A 97 -1.42 -5.82 1.00
N ILE A 98 -0.75 -6.28 2.06
CA ILE A 98 -1.41 -6.77 3.27
C ILE A 98 -1.04 -5.83 4.41
N LEU A 99 -2.04 -5.19 5.01
CA LEU A 99 -1.88 -4.35 6.17
C LEU A 99 -2.29 -5.13 7.41
N THR A 100 -1.36 -5.25 8.34
CA THR A 100 -1.62 -5.89 9.63
C THR A 100 -2.19 -4.89 10.62
N GLY A 101 -3.25 -5.27 11.32
CA GLY A 101 -4.00 -4.33 12.15
C GLY A 101 -5.27 -4.94 12.72
N ASN A 102 -6.20 -4.08 13.16
CA ASN A 102 -7.44 -4.50 13.81
C ASN A 102 -8.65 -3.86 13.13
N ILE A 103 -9.70 -4.65 12.93
CA ILE A 103 -11.02 -4.12 12.58
C ILE A 103 -11.58 -3.43 13.83
N MET A 104 -11.79 -2.12 13.74
CA MET A 104 -12.36 -1.33 14.83
C MET A 104 -13.88 -1.37 14.83
N THR A 105 -14.47 -1.35 13.62
CA THR A 105 -15.93 -1.38 13.43
C THR A 105 -16.23 -1.91 12.04
N ALA A 106 -17.28 -2.73 11.92
CA ALA A 106 -17.83 -3.16 10.65
C ALA A 106 -19.34 -2.93 10.64
N SER A 107 -19.85 -2.32 9.58
CA SER A 107 -21.27 -2.05 9.35
C SER A 107 -21.65 -2.45 7.94
N THR A 108 -22.94 -2.34 7.61
CA THR A 108 -23.46 -2.67 6.28
C THR A 108 -22.85 -1.82 5.15
N SER A 109 -22.31 -0.63 5.46
CA SER A 109 -21.80 0.31 4.45
C SER A 109 -20.36 0.78 4.69
N GLU A 110 -19.71 0.32 5.77
CA GLU A 110 -18.37 0.79 6.15
C GLU A 110 -17.60 -0.26 6.96
N LEU A 111 -16.30 -0.37 6.69
CA LEU A 111 -15.32 -1.07 7.52
C LEU A 111 -14.25 -0.06 7.99
N VAL A 112 -14.09 0.07 9.30
CA VAL A 112 -13.03 0.89 9.91
C VAL A 112 -11.92 -0.03 10.39
N PHE A 113 -10.74 0.11 9.80
CA PHE A 113 -9.55 -0.69 10.11
C PHE A 113 -8.45 0.20 10.69
N SER A 114 -7.84 -0.23 11.80
CA SER A 114 -6.68 0.44 12.37
C SER A 114 -5.40 -0.32 12.01
N TYR A 115 -4.33 0.41 11.71
CA TYR A 115 -3.00 -0.18 11.57
C TYR A 115 -1.96 0.70 12.23
N THR A 116 -0.90 0.10 12.75
CA THR A 116 0.24 0.83 13.30
C THR A 116 1.42 0.68 12.35
N THR A 117 2.01 1.80 11.95
CA THR A 117 3.26 1.83 11.18
C THR A 117 4.40 2.37 12.03
N ARG A 118 5.63 1.92 11.77
CA ARG A 118 6.84 2.41 12.44
C ARG A 118 7.74 3.13 11.44
N HIS A 119 8.08 4.38 11.71
CA HIS A 119 8.93 5.22 10.88
C HIS A 119 10.41 4.86 11.05
N LYS A 120 11.25 5.36 10.13
CA LYS A 120 12.71 5.14 10.16
C LYS A 120 13.38 5.71 11.42
N ASP A 121 12.81 6.77 11.99
CA ASP A 121 13.27 7.38 13.24
C ASP A 121 12.79 6.64 14.51
N GLY A 122 12.12 5.49 14.35
CA GLY A 122 11.62 4.67 15.45
C GLY A 122 10.25 5.07 15.97
N ARG A 123 9.69 6.22 15.57
CA ARG A 123 8.33 6.62 15.97
C ARG A 123 7.30 5.67 15.41
N ALA A 124 6.29 5.33 16.22
CA ALA A 124 5.14 4.55 15.78
C ALA A 124 3.91 5.46 15.65
N THR A 125 3.12 5.25 14.61
CA THR A 125 1.88 5.98 14.38
C THR A 125 0.75 5.00 14.08
N THR A 126 -0.34 5.09 14.84
CA THR A 126 -1.58 4.37 14.53
C THR A 126 -2.45 5.23 13.61
N LYS A 127 -3.00 4.61 12.56
CA LYS A 127 -3.85 5.23 11.55
C LYS A 127 -5.13 4.44 11.38
N LEU A 128 -6.18 5.13 10.92
CA LEU A 128 -7.46 4.54 10.56
C LEU A 128 -7.66 4.59 9.05
N LEU A 129 -8.15 3.48 8.51
CA LEU A 129 -8.64 3.35 7.13
C LEU A 129 -10.14 3.10 7.20
N LYS A 130 -10.91 3.97 6.55
CA LYS A 130 -12.37 3.88 6.49
C LYS A 130 -12.78 3.45 5.08
N LEU A 131 -13.03 2.16 4.90
CA LEU A 131 -13.44 1.62 3.61
C LEU A 131 -14.95 1.70 3.49
N LYS A 132 -15.45 2.32 2.43
CA LYS A 132 -16.88 2.44 2.15
C LYS A 132 -17.40 1.27 1.32
N GLY A 133 -18.69 1.00 1.39
CA GLY A 133 -19.36 -0.02 0.58
C GLY A 133 -19.83 -1.21 1.41
N ALA A 134 -20.38 -2.23 0.74
CA ALA A 134 -20.92 -3.39 1.42
C ALA A 134 -19.80 -4.30 1.92
N TRP A 135 -19.69 -4.44 3.24
CA TRP A 135 -18.75 -5.33 3.92
C TRP A 135 -19.55 -6.42 4.62
N GLN A 136 -20.00 -7.40 3.84
CA GLN A 136 -20.71 -8.56 4.36
C GLN A 136 -19.75 -9.74 4.46
N ALA A 137 -19.87 -10.55 5.52
CA ALA A 137 -19.13 -11.80 5.65
C ALA A 137 -19.67 -12.81 4.63
N ASP A 138 -19.07 -12.83 3.45
CA ASP A 138 -19.33 -13.82 2.40
C ASP A 138 -18.05 -14.65 2.16
N GLN A 139 -18.09 -15.61 1.23
CA GLN A 139 -16.91 -16.44 0.92
C GLN A 139 -15.69 -15.62 0.43
N ASN A 140 -15.87 -14.36 0.03
CA ASN A 140 -14.81 -13.44 -0.36
C ASN A 140 -14.30 -12.56 0.79
N ASN A 141 -15.03 -12.52 1.91
CA ASN A 141 -14.80 -11.69 3.11
C ASN A 141 -14.95 -12.52 4.40
N ARG A 142 -14.40 -13.74 4.40
CA ARG A 142 -14.33 -14.62 5.58
C ARG A 142 -13.14 -14.29 6.46
#